data_AF-A0A4P6XSZ5-F1
#
_entry.id   AF-A0A4P6XSZ5-F1
#
_cell.length_a   1.000
_cell.length_b   1.000
_cell.length_c   1.000
_cell.angle_alpha   90.00
_cell.angle_beta   90.00
_cell.angle_gamma   90.00
#
_symmetry.space_group_name_H-M   'P 1'
#
loop_
_entity.id
_entity.type
_entity.pdbx_description
1 polymer ?
#
loop_
_entity_poly.entity_id
_entity_poly.type
_entity_poly.pdbx_seq_one_letter_code
_entity_poly.pdbx_strand_id
1 'polypeptide(L)' 'MGTTDVRLDPKLNTHLWKRGVQGVQHKMRLRISRKRNDEESAKESMFAFVEPITVPSNKGLQTVVIEDEA' A
#
# COMPACT_ATOMS: atom_id res chain seq x y z
N MET A 1 4.50 -11.42 -0.59
CA MET A 1 5.12 -10.31 -1.32
C MET A 1 6.60 -10.53 -1.54
N GLY A 2 7.41 -10.79 -0.50
CA GLY A 2 8.81 -11.27 -0.66
C GLY A 2 9.77 -10.31 -1.40
N THR A 3 9.31 -9.11 -1.75
CA THR A 3 10.09 -8.03 -2.35
C THR A 3 10.72 -7.19 -1.26
N THR A 4 11.97 -6.81 -1.44
CA THR A 4 12.70 -5.90 -0.55
C THR A 4 12.41 -4.45 -0.92
N ASP A 5 12.10 -4.16 -2.19
CA ASP A 5 11.65 -2.83 -2.64
C ASP A 5 10.15 -2.62 -2.33
N VAL A 6 9.86 -1.65 -1.46
CA VAL A 6 8.51 -1.24 -1.06
C VAL A 6 8.36 0.26 -1.27
N ARG A 7 7.47 0.65 -2.19
CA ARG A 7 7.17 2.03 -2.54
C ARG A 7 5.80 2.43 -1.99
N LEU A 8 5.77 3.55 -1.27
CA LEU A 8 4.56 4.09 -0.64
C LEU A 8 3.99 5.20 -1.52
N ASP A 9 2.69 5.16 -1.82
CA ASP A 9 2.00 6.30 -2.44
C ASP A 9 2.01 7.50 -1.48
N PRO A 10 2.36 8.73 -1.93
CA PRO A 10 2.20 9.94 -1.13
C PRO A 10 0.82 10.10 -0.47
N LYS A 11 -0.25 9.61 -1.11
CA LYS A 11 -1.61 9.61 -0.54
C LYS A 11 -1.71 8.80 0.74
N LEU A 12 -0.97 7.68 0.83
CA LEU A 12 -0.89 6.87 2.04
C LEU A 12 -0.28 7.66 3.19
N ASN A 13 0.79 8.41 2.89
CA ASN A 13 1.45 9.26 3.88
C ASN A 13 0.49 10.35 4.40
N THR A 14 -0.22 11.04 3.51
CA THR A 14 -1.23 12.04 3.92
C THR A 14 -2.33 11.41 4.78
N HIS A 15 -2.78 10.19 4.44
CA HIS A 15 -3.79 9.48 5.22
C HIS A 15 -3.28 9.07 6.61
N LEU A 16 -2.03 8.61 6.70
CA LEU A 16 -1.37 8.22 7.95
C LEU A 16 -1.25 9.40 8.91
N TRP A 17 -0.80 10.55 8.41
CA TRP A 17 -0.54 11.73 9.22
C TRP A 17 -1.72 12.69 9.38
N LYS A 18 -2.92 12.32 8.91
CA LYS A 18 -4.12 13.19 8.94
C LYS A 18 -4.50 13.70 10.34
N ARG A 19 -4.16 12.95 11.39
CA ARG A 19 -4.43 13.31 12.80
C ARG A 19 -3.17 13.70 13.58
N GLY A 20 -2.05 13.93 12.89
CA GLY A 20 -0.75 14.21 13.49
C GLY A 20 -0.04 12.97 14.07
N VAL A 21 1.10 13.19 14.71
CA VAL A 21 2.03 12.13 15.16
C VAL A 21 1.48 11.22 16.25
N GLN A 22 0.64 11.75 17.15
CA GLN A 22 0.03 10.96 18.23
C GLN A 22 -1.32 10.36 17.82
N GLY A 23 -1.88 10.76 16.68
CA GLY A 23 -3.24 10.40 16.25
C GLY A 23 -3.32 9.27 15.23
N VAL A 24 -2.25 8.50 15.03
CA VAL A 24 -2.19 7.43 14.02
C VAL A 24 -3.30 6.41 14.26
N GLN A 25 -4.02 6.05 13.19
CA GLN A 25 -5.11 5.08 13.27
C GLN A 25 -4.61 3.69 13.65
N HIS A 26 -5.31 3.00 14.57
CA HIS A 26 -4.95 1.63 14.99
C HIS A 26 -5.06 0.58 13.89
N LYS A 27 -5.92 0.81 12.89
CA LYS A 27 -6.13 -0.08 11.74
C LYS A 27 -6.31 0.74 10.48
N MET A 28 -5.69 0.31 9.40
CA MET A 28 -5.78 0.93 8.08
C MET A 28 -6.03 -0.14 7.03
N ARG A 29 -6.83 0.20 6.00
CA ARG A 29 -7.03 -0.66 4.84
C ARG A 29 -6.05 -0.25 3.75
N LEU A 30 -5.24 -1.21 3.31
CA LEU A 30 -4.20 -1.00 2.32
C LEU A 30 -4.50 -1.84 1.08
N ARG A 31 -4.18 -1.28 -0.09
CA ARG A 31 -4.00 -2.03 -1.33
C ARG A 31 -2.51 -2.21 -1.53
N ILE A 32 -2.08 -3.45 -1.78
CA ILE A 32 -0.68 -3.74 -2.08
C ILE A 32 -0.65 -4.40 -3.45
N SER A 33 -0.07 -3.72 -4.42
CA SER A 33 0.09 -4.23 -5.78
C SER A 33 1.55 -4.57 -6.00
N ARG A 34 1.83 -5.77 -6.50
CA ARG A 34 3.18 -6.18 -6.90
C ARG A 34 3.36 -5.88 -8.38
N LYS A 35 4.25 -4.96 -8.71
CA LYS A 35 4.52 -4.53 -10.09
C LYS A 35 5.93 -4.92 -10.50
N ARG A 36 6.14 -5.13 -11.81
CA ARG A 36 7.48 -5.35 -12.38
C ARG A 36 8.21 -4.02 -12.42
N ASN A 37 9.52 -4.05 -12.13
CA ASN A 37 10.38 -2.89 -12.25
C ASN A 37 10.97 -2.85 -13.66
N ASP A 38 10.67 -1.80 -14.43
CA ASP A 38 11.17 -1.59 -15.80
C ASP A 38 12.43 -0.69 -15.82
N GLU A 39 12.96 -0.32 -14.65
CA GLU A 39 14.15 0.52 -14.53
C GLU A 39 15.43 -0.32 -14.71
N GLU A 40 16.25 0.04 -15.71
CA GLU A 40 17.36 -0.76 -16.25
C GLU A 40 18.51 -1.03 -15.24
N SER A 41 18.51 -0.36 -14.08
CA SER A 41 19.52 -0.50 -13.01
C SER A 41 18.98 -1.04 -11.68
N ALA A 42 17.76 -1.58 -11.66
CA ALA A 42 17.15 -2.08 -10.44
C ALA A 42 17.79 -3.40 -9.96
N LYS A 43 18.18 -3.45 -8.68
CA LYS A 43 18.66 -4.69 -8.03
C LYS A 43 17.57 -5.76 -7.90
N GLU A 44 16.30 -5.36 -7.92
CA GLU A 44 15.15 -6.25 -7.83
C GLU A 44 14.23 -6.07 -9.04
N SER A 45 13.76 -7.20 -9.58
CA SER A 45 12.86 -7.25 -10.75
C SER A 45 11.42 -6.86 -10.44
N MET A 46 11.05 -6.77 -9.15
CA MET A 46 9.68 -6.49 -8.72
C MET A 46 9.68 -5.58 -7.51
N PHE A 47 8.71 -4.66 -7.45
CA PHE A 47 8.48 -3.81 -6.29
C PHE A 47 7.04 -3.95 -5.79
N ALA A 48 6.83 -3.72 -4.50
CA ALA A 48 5.49 -3.61 -3.92
C ALA A 48 5.09 -2.13 -3.86
N PHE A 49 3.97 -1.79 -4.49
CA PHE A 49 3.35 -0.47 -4.41
C PHE A 49 2.20 -0.51 -3.40
N VAL A 50 2.22 0.40 -2.42
CA VAL A 50 1.24 0.43 -1.33
C VAL A 50 0.41 1.71 -1.42
N GLU A 51 -0.91 1.53 -1.53
CA GLU A 51 -1.89 2.61 -1.61
C GLU A 51 -2.88 2.53 -0.44
N PRO A 52 -3.41 3.67 0.04
CA PRO A 52 -4.49 3.66 1.02
C PRO A 52 -5.83 3.35 0.34
N ILE A 53 -6.66 2.52 0.97
CA ILE A 53 -8.06 2.38 0.57
C ILE A 53 -8.90 3.15 1.59
N THR A 54 -9.64 4.15 1.12
CA THR A 54 -10.61 4.86 1.97
C THR A 54 -11.87 4.01 2.09
N VAL A 55 -12.09 3.43 3.27
CA VAL A 55 -13.34 2.75 3.63
C VAL A 55 -13.94 3.38 4.88
N PRO A 56 -15.27 3.32 5.05
CA PRO A 56 -15.93 3.88 6.24
C PRO A 56 -15.58 3.13 7.53
N SER A 57 -15.27 1.82 7.46
CA SER A 57 -14.84 1.02 8.61
C SER A 57 -13.79 -0.01 8.21
N ASN A 58 -12.73 -0.10 9.02
CA ASN A 58 -11.68 -1.11 8.87
C ASN A 58 -11.96 -2.39 9.66
N LYS A 59 -13.05 -2.44 10.44
CA LYS A 59 -13.36 -3.58 11.33
C LYS A 59 -14.14 -4.66 10.58
N GLY A 60 -13.68 -5.91 10.67
CA GLY A 60 -14.38 -7.07 10.10
C GLY A 60 -14.04 -7.38 8.64
N LEU A 61 -13.21 -6.57 7.98
CA LEU A 61 -12.76 -6.83 6.62
C LEU A 61 -11.60 -7.84 6.60
N GLN A 62 -11.75 -8.89 5.80
CA GLN A 62 -10.70 -9.90 5.57
C GLN A 62 -9.77 -9.49 4.42
N THR A 63 -8.64 -10.18 4.27
CA THR A 63 -7.76 -10.00 3.11
C THR A 63 -8.46 -10.53 1.87
N VAL A 64 -8.52 -9.72 0.82
CA VAL A 64 -9.17 -10.08 -0.45
C VAL A 64 -8.14 -9.92 -1.56
N VAL A 65 -8.07 -10.90 -2.46
CA VAL A 65 -7.30 -10.78 -3.70
C VAL A 65 -8.06 -9.88 -4.63
N ILE A 66 -7.40 -8.83 -5.11
CA ILE A 66 -7.97 -7.89 -6.06
C ILE A 66 -7.53 -8.34 -7.45
N GLU A 67 -8.48 -8.52 -8.35
CA GLU A 67 -8.21 -8.71 -9.77
C GLU A 67 -7.99 -7.31 -10.39
N ASP A 68 -6.83 -7.11 -11.00
CA ASP A 68 -6.60 -5.94 -11.84
C ASP A 68 -7.25 -6.27 -13.20
N GLU A 69 -8.38 -5.63 -13.54
CA GLU A 69 -8.91 -5.67 -14.91
C GLU A 69 -7.83 -5.08 -15.84
N ALA A 70 -7.33 -5.94 -16.72
CA ALA A 70 -6.22 -5.66 -17.64
C ALA A 70 -6.55 -4.57 -18.67
#